data_AF-A0A958G891-F1
#
_entry.id   AF-A0A958G891-F1
#
_cell.length_a   1.000
_cell.length_b   1.000
_cell.length_c   1.000
_cell.angle_alpha   90.00
_cell.angle_beta   90.00
_cell.angle_gamma   90.00
#
_symmetry.space_group_name_H-M   'P 1'
#
loop_
_entity.id
_entity.type
_entity.pdbx_description
1 polymer ?
#
loop_
_entity_poly.entity_id
_entity_poly.type
_entity_poly.pdbx_seq_one_letter_code
_entity_poly.pdbx_strand_id
1 'polypeptide(L)'
;MKLSVGIIAAQPEWELLLRQIGVGFHSLNGADDPRAAEIPVWIAGAGTAPDTHESLRRFLEQGGALLLEAETARRLLGIPIRTISVGYFYGINDPSFGNLPVSDLNRRCRIGASSAHLQSQAGQGLIERREVGKGLAIILPSGLIGALQDRRVRRKNFPSPFGERLPSERVAAVSAEGIRRVVSRALALLFHARGLPFLQLWPFPDGAQGLFGFRIDTDFGNEAEVRALQQLCERFEMPATWFLETRSPGDWFRLYGEMPGQEIAYHCYRHRVLSDAAAGREDFRQGLARLAGI
;
A
#
# COMPACT_ATOMS: atom_id res chain seq x y z
N MET A 1 -26.50 8.49 9.98
CA MET A 1 -25.13 8.78 9.48
C MET A 1 -24.35 7.49 9.37
N LYS A 2 -23.86 7.14 8.17
CA LYS A 2 -23.11 5.90 7.92
C LYS A 2 -21.62 6.16 8.15
N LEU A 3 -20.96 5.39 9.03
CA LEU A 3 -19.51 5.51 9.28
C LEU A 3 -18.70 4.84 8.15
N SER A 4 -18.86 5.37 6.95
CA SER A 4 -18.30 4.88 5.70
C SER A 4 -17.79 6.04 4.86
N VAL A 5 -16.92 5.75 3.90
CA VAL A 5 -16.41 6.72 2.95
C VAL A 5 -17.23 6.68 1.67
N GLY A 6 -17.61 7.83 1.13
CA GLY A 6 -18.18 7.92 -0.21
C GLY A 6 -17.08 8.17 -1.24
N ILE A 7 -17.16 7.55 -2.43
CA ILE A 7 -16.26 7.83 -3.56
C ILE A 7 -17.09 8.28 -4.75
N ILE A 8 -16.71 9.42 -5.33
CA ILE A 8 -17.33 9.92 -6.57
C ILE A 8 -16.49 9.46 -7.75
N ALA A 9 -17.16 8.87 -8.75
CA ALA A 9 -16.52 8.33 -9.95
C ALA A 9 -15.38 7.37 -9.57
N ALA A 10 -15.75 6.29 -8.87
CA ALA A 10 -14.81 5.33 -8.31
C ALA A 10 -13.86 4.77 -9.38
N GLN A 11 -12.56 4.97 -9.14
CA GLN A 11 -11.50 4.38 -9.94
C GLN A 11 -11.00 3.10 -9.26
N PRO A 12 -10.56 2.07 -10.01
CA PRO A 12 -10.11 0.80 -9.44
C PRO A 12 -9.02 0.94 -8.36
N GLU A 13 -8.14 1.92 -8.50
CA GLU A 13 -7.05 2.22 -7.57
C GLU A 13 -7.57 2.66 -6.20
N TRP A 14 -8.64 3.47 -6.18
CA TRP A 14 -9.28 3.89 -4.95
C TRP A 14 -9.97 2.72 -4.24
N GLU A 15 -10.73 1.91 -4.97
CA GLU A 15 -11.40 0.75 -4.38
C GLU A 15 -10.40 -0.25 -3.82
N LEU A 16 -9.31 -0.55 -4.56
CA LEU A 16 -8.23 -1.41 -4.09
C LEU A 16 -7.61 -0.84 -2.80
N LEU A 17 -7.33 0.46 -2.78
CA LEU A 17 -6.72 1.12 -1.63
C LEU A 17 -7.63 1.08 -0.40
N LEU A 18 -8.92 1.39 -0.54
CA LEU A 18 -9.85 1.38 0.59
C LEU A 18 -10.09 -0.03 1.12
N ARG A 19 -10.13 -1.04 0.25
CA ARG A 19 -10.16 -2.47 0.67
C ARG A 19 -8.92 -2.84 1.48
N GLN A 20 -7.73 -2.38 1.07
CA GLN A 20 -6.49 -2.61 1.81
C GLN A 20 -6.42 -1.84 3.13
N ILE A 21 -7.07 -0.67 3.22
CA ILE A 21 -7.23 0.06 4.49
C ILE A 21 -8.24 -0.65 5.40
N GLY A 22 -9.22 -1.35 4.81
CA GLY A 22 -10.28 -2.02 5.56
C GLY A 22 -11.41 -1.07 5.99
N VAL A 23 -11.56 0.09 5.35
CA VAL A 23 -12.67 1.02 5.62
C VAL A 23 -13.88 0.67 4.76
N GLY A 24 -15.09 0.75 5.34
CA GLY A 24 -16.33 0.61 4.57
C GLY A 24 -16.52 1.78 3.60
N PHE A 25 -16.88 1.51 2.35
CA PHE A 25 -17.09 2.55 1.36
C PHE A 25 -18.27 2.29 0.42
N HIS A 26 -18.77 3.37 -0.17
CA HIS A 26 -19.83 3.37 -1.17
C HIS A 26 -19.38 4.20 -2.38
N SER A 27 -19.57 3.64 -3.57
CA SER A 27 -19.30 4.33 -4.83
C SER A 27 -20.60 4.98 -5.34
N LEU A 28 -20.54 6.27 -5.70
CA LEU A 28 -21.59 6.92 -6.47
C LEU A 28 -21.15 7.02 -7.93
N ASN A 29 -22.08 6.65 -8.82
CA ASN A 29 -21.92 6.77 -10.26
C ASN A 29 -22.84 7.90 -10.76
N GLY A 30 -22.27 9.00 -11.25
CA GLY A 30 -23.06 10.06 -11.92
C GLY A 30 -23.57 11.18 -11.02
N ALA A 31 -24.84 11.56 -11.20
CA ALA A 31 -25.46 12.79 -10.71
C ALA A 31 -26.06 12.70 -9.29
N ASP A 32 -25.78 11.61 -8.56
CA ASP A 32 -26.29 11.42 -7.20
C ASP A 32 -25.73 12.48 -6.24
N ASP A 33 -26.62 13.12 -5.47
CA ASP A 33 -26.24 14.17 -4.54
C ASP A 33 -25.50 13.59 -3.33
N PRO A 34 -24.22 13.97 -3.09
CA PRO A 34 -23.44 13.51 -1.94
C PRO A 34 -24.13 13.77 -0.58
N ARG A 35 -25.03 14.77 -0.53
CA ARG A 35 -25.78 15.14 0.67
C ARG A 35 -26.90 14.14 1.01
N ALA A 36 -27.40 13.38 0.04
CA ALA A 36 -28.51 12.45 0.24
C ALA A 36 -28.08 11.15 0.94
N ALA A 37 -26.79 10.79 0.91
CA ALA A 37 -26.33 9.46 1.36
C ALA A 37 -26.01 9.35 2.86
N GLU A 38 -26.17 10.43 3.65
CA GLU A 38 -25.72 10.53 5.05
C GLU A 38 -24.27 10.07 5.29
N ILE A 39 -23.40 10.29 4.30
CA ILE A 39 -21.99 9.94 4.33
C ILE A 39 -21.16 11.13 4.84
N PRO A 40 -20.30 10.95 5.86
CA PRO A 40 -19.57 12.05 6.49
C PRO A 40 -18.36 12.54 5.69
N VAL A 41 -17.71 11.65 4.94
CA VAL A 41 -16.48 11.95 4.20
C VAL A 41 -16.61 11.46 2.75
N TRP A 42 -16.30 12.34 1.81
CA TRP A 42 -16.29 12.02 0.38
C TRP A 42 -14.90 12.13 -0.23
N ILE A 43 -14.56 11.18 -1.10
CA ILE A 43 -13.38 11.21 -1.96
C ILE A 43 -13.82 11.66 -3.35
N ALA A 44 -13.17 12.70 -3.88
CA ALA A 44 -13.35 13.14 -5.25
C ALA A 44 -12.01 13.11 -6.00
N GLY A 45 -11.84 12.07 -6.82
CA GLY A 45 -10.64 11.84 -7.63
C GLY A 45 -10.69 12.54 -8.99
N ALA A 46 -9.77 12.18 -9.89
CA ALA A 46 -9.65 12.79 -11.21
C ALA A 46 -10.91 12.67 -12.09
N GLY A 47 -11.67 11.58 -11.94
CA GLY A 47 -12.89 11.26 -12.70
C GLY A 47 -14.15 12.04 -12.29
N THR A 48 -14.06 12.92 -11.30
CA THR A 48 -15.20 13.72 -10.82
C THR A 48 -15.75 14.62 -11.94
N ALA A 49 -17.05 14.53 -12.21
CA ALA A 49 -17.71 15.31 -13.26
C ALA A 49 -17.93 16.77 -12.84
N PRO A 50 -17.79 17.76 -13.75
CA PRO A 50 -17.96 19.18 -13.42
C PRO A 50 -19.28 19.52 -12.72
N ASP A 51 -20.38 18.88 -13.12
CA ASP A 51 -21.72 19.14 -12.58
C ASP A 51 -21.84 18.76 -11.09
N THR A 52 -20.95 17.91 -10.58
CA THR A 52 -20.91 17.53 -9.15
C THR A 52 -20.14 18.51 -8.29
N HIS A 53 -19.33 19.41 -8.88
CA HIS A 53 -18.45 20.31 -8.13
C HIS A 53 -19.22 21.30 -7.26
N GLU A 54 -20.35 21.84 -7.73
CA GLU A 54 -21.13 22.79 -6.94
C GLU A 54 -21.75 22.12 -5.71
N SER A 55 -22.32 20.92 -5.88
CA SER A 55 -22.87 20.13 -4.79
C SER A 55 -21.81 19.78 -3.75
N LEU A 56 -20.61 19.38 -4.19
CA LEU A 56 -19.48 19.11 -3.30
C LEU A 56 -18.99 20.36 -2.57
N ARG A 57 -18.92 21.50 -3.26
CA ARG A 57 -18.53 22.77 -2.64
C ARG A 57 -19.53 23.17 -1.56
N ARG A 58 -20.84 23.09 -1.84
CA ARG A 58 -21.90 23.37 -0.85
C ARG A 58 -21.84 22.39 0.32
N PHE A 59 -21.63 21.10 0.06
CA PHE A 59 -21.44 20.10 1.11
C PHE A 59 -20.28 20.48 2.04
N LEU A 60 -19.14 20.87 1.48
CA LEU A 60 -17.98 21.32 2.23
C LEU A 60 -18.28 22.61 3.02
N GLU A 61 -18.85 23.64 2.40
CA GLU A 61 -19.21 24.91 3.05
C GLU A 61 -20.15 24.71 4.26
N GLN A 62 -21.04 23.71 4.18
CA GLN A 62 -22.00 23.35 5.23
C GLN A 62 -21.41 22.47 6.36
N GLY A 63 -20.10 22.20 6.34
CA GLY A 63 -19.42 21.41 7.37
C GLY A 63 -19.03 20.02 6.94
N GLY A 64 -19.22 19.66 5.67
CA GLY A 64 -18.77 18.38 5.11
C GLY A 64 -17.26 18.21 5.14
N ALA A 65 -16.80 17.00 4.83
CA ALA A 65 -15.37 16.68 4.77
C ALA A 65 -15.00 16.00 3.45
N LEU A 66 -13.97 16.51 2.77
CA LEU A 66 -13.55 16.06 1.44
C LEU A 66 -12.08 15.61 1.40
N LEU A 67 -11.82 14.49 0.75
CA LEU A 67 -10.49 14.10 0.28
C LEU A 67 -10.42 14.34 -1.23
N LEU A 68 -9.51 15.21 -1.66
CA LEU A 68 -9.41 15.65 -3.04
C LEU A 68 -8.02 15.35 -3.60
N GLU A 69 -7.92 15.07 -4.90
CA GLU A 69 -6.66 15.26 -5.61
C GLU A 69 -6.50 16.72 -6.05
N ALA A 70 -5.27 17.22 -6.12
CA ALA A 70 -4.97 18.64 -6.37
C ALA A 70 -5.64 19.22 -7.63
N GLU A 71 -5.74 18.47 -8.73
CA GLU A 71 -6.48 18.88 -9.92
C GLU A 71 -7.99 18.99 -9.72
N THR A 72 -8.57 18.08 -8.95
CA THR A 72 -9.99 18.16 -8.61
C THR A 72 -10.22 19.34 -7.66
N ALA A 73 -9.33 19.56 -6.70
CA ALA A 73 -9.38 20.75 -5.84
C ALA A 73 -9.19 22.06 -6.63
N ARG A 74 -8.34 22.11 -7.66
CA ARG A 74 -8.22 23.28 -8.53
C ARG A 74 -9.54 23.61 -9.21
N ARG A 75 -10.22 22.61 -9.77
CA ARG A 75 -11.50 22.78 -10.48
C ARG A 75 -12.66 23.11 -9.54
N LEU A 76 -12.66 22.53 -8.34
CA LEU A 76 -13.74 22.66 -7.34
C LEU A 76 -13.60 23.91 -6.46
N LEU A 77 -12.39 24.21 -6.01
CA LEU A 77 -12.07 25.26 -5.02
C LEU A 77 -11.23 26.41 -5.59
N GLY A 78 -10.82 26.35 -6.85
CA GLY A 78 -10.03 27.41 -7.48
C GLY A 78 -8.60 27.54 -6.94
N ILE A 79 -8.04 26.49 -6.35
CA ILE A 79 -6.70 26.57 -5.74
C ILE A 79 -5.60 26.65 -6.81
N PRO A 80 -4.54 27.43 -6.58
CA PRO A 80 -3.35 27.37 -7.41
C PRO A 80 -2.61 26.04 -7.19
N ILE A 81 -2.13 25.44 -8.29
CA ILE A 81 -1.35 24.21 -8.25
C ILE A 81 0.01 24.41 -8.93
N ARG A 82 0.99 23.62 -8.55
CA ARG A 82 2.31 23.55 -9.21
C ARG A 82 2.72 22.10 -9.42
N THR A 83 3.57 21.87 -10.42
CA THR A 83 4.14 20.54 -10.69
C THR A 83 5.51 20.42 -10.06
N ILE A 84 5.76 19.32 -9.35
CA ILE A 84 7.06 18.99 -8.76
C ILE A 84 7.44 17.55 -9.09
N SER A 85 8.74 17.26 -9.08
CA SER A 85 9.24 15.87 -9.14
C SER A 85 9.41 15.35 -7.72
N VAL A 86 8.76 14.23 -7.40
CA VAL A 86 8.81 13.61 -6.08
C VAL A 86 9.52 12.27 -6.22
N GLY A 87 10.76 12.19 -5.74
CA GLY A 87 11.54 10.95 -5.63
C GLY A 87 11.00 10.10 -4.49
N TYR A 88 10.99 10.66 -3.30
CA TYR A 88 10.39 10.05 -2.11
C TYR A 88 9.71 11.13 -1.28
N PHE A 89 8.88 10.69 -0.33
CA PHE A 89 8.28 11.56 0.66
C PHE A 89 8.35 10.95 2.05
N TYR A 90 8.32 11.80 3.07
CA TYR A 90 8.42 11.40 4.47
C TYR A 90 7.70 12.41 5.37
N GLY A 91 7.52 12.06 6.64
CA GLY A 91 6.99 12.96 7.66
C GLY A 91 7.77 12.75 8.96
N ILE A 92 8.29 13.84 9.53
CA ILE A 92 8.93 13.84 10.84
C ILE A 92 8.12 14.80 11.71
N ASN A 93 7.47 14.26 12.73
CA ASN A 93 6.60 15.01 13.65
C ASN A 93 5.59 15.91 12.92
N ASP A 94 5.04 15.46 11.78
CA ASP A 94 4.04 16.23 11.06
C ASP A 94 2.79 16.39 11.94
N PRO A 95 2.25 17.61 12.12
CA PRO A 95 1.16 17.83 13.06
C PRO A 95 -0.16 17.15 12.65
N SER A 96 -0.32 16.80 11.38
CA SER A 96 -1.53 16.12 10.87
C SER A 96 -1.25 14.67 10.51
N PHE A 97 -0.08 14.38 9.95
CA PHE A 97 0.26 13.05 9.46
C PHE A 97 1.25 12.31 10.36
N GLY A 98 1.77 12.89 11.43
CA GLY A 98 2.73 12.27 12.33
C GLY A 98 4.01 11.78 11.63
N ASN A 99 4.62 10.75 12.20
CA ASN A 99 5.81 10.13 11.63
C ASN A 99 5.44 9.20 10.47
N LEU A 100 6.05 9.43 9.31
CA LEU A 100 5.94 8.59 8.13
C LEU A 100 7.35 8.26 7.62
N PRO A 101 7.71 6.96 7.50
CA PRO A 101 9.01 6.58 6.97
C PRO A 101 9.16 7.04 5.52
N VAL A 102 10.41 7.09 5.06
CA VAL A 102 10.73 7.41 3.66
C VAL A 102 10.00 6.44 2.73
N SER A 103 9.12 7.01 1.91
CA SER A 103 8.24 6.30 0.98
C SER A 103 8.55 6.72 -0.44
N ASP A 104 8.99 5.78 -1.27
CA ASP A 104 9.39 6.04 -2.64
C ASP A 104 8.17 6.30 -3.54
N LEU A 105 8.26 7.31 -4.41
CA LEU A 105 7.19 7.67 -5.36
C LEU A 105 7.72 7.84 -6.79
N ASN A 106 8.85 8.52 -6.95
CA ASN A 106 9.59 8.80 -8.18
C ASN A 106 8.71 9.07 -9.41
N ARG A 107 7.94 10.14 -9.31
CA ARG A 107 7.09 10.64 -10.39
C ARG A 107 6.93 12.15 -10.27
N ARG A 108 6.39 12.76 -11.32
CA ARG A 108 5.87 14.12 -11.24
C ARG A 108 4.48 14.11 -10.62
N CYS A 109 4.25 15.02 -9.70
CA CYS A 109 2.98 15.24 -9.02
C CYS A 109 2.57 16.71 -9.17
N ARG A 110 1.26 16.96 -9.19
CA ARG A 110 0.72 18.31 -9.05
C ARG A 110 0.25 18.48 -7.61
N ILE A 111 0.70 19.53 -6.95
CA ILE A 111 0.39 19.82 -5.54
C ILE A 111 -0.25 21.21 -5.44
N GLY A 112 -1.04 21.45 -4.40
CA GLY A 112 -1.52 22.79 -4.07
C GLY A 112 -0.35 23.72 -3.71
N ALA A 113 -0.42 25.00 -4.08
CA ALA A 113 0.65 25.94 -3.80
C ALA A 113 0.91 26.12 -2.29
N SER A 114 -0.12 25.90 -1.48
CA SER A 114 -0.09 26.01 -0.01
C SER A 114 0.12 24.64 0.68
N SER A 115 0.58 23.63 -0.05
CA SER A 115 0.92 22.32 0.54
C SER A 115 2.02 22.47 1.58
N ALA A 116 1.76 21.99 2.79
CA ALA A 116 2.62 22.17 3.95
C ALA A 116 2.88 20.85 4.71
N HIS A 117 2.05 19.82 4.49
CA HIS A 117 2.15 18.55 5.17
C HIS A 117 2.95 17.53 4.38
N LEU A 118 3.72 16.72 5.10
CA LEU A 118 4.75 15.81 4.59
C LEU A 118 5.80 16.56 3.74
N GLN A 119 6.96 15.95 3.56
CA GLN A 119 8.05 16.55 2.81
C GLN A 119 8.47 15.63 1.68
N SER A 120 8.72 16.22 0.51
CA SER A 120 9.47 15.56 -0.58
C SER A 120 10.97 15.51 -0.27
N GLN A 121 11.73 14.84 -1.13
CA GLN A 121 13.20 14.84 -1.09
C GLN A 121 13.82 16.24 -1.14
N ALA A 122 13.10 17.22 -1.68
CA ALA A 122 13.55 18.62 -1.78
C ALA A 122 13.00 19.51 -0.65
N GLY A 123 12.41 18.93 0.40
CA GLY A 123 11.82 19.67 1.53
C GLY A 123 10.49 20.36 1.22
N GLN A 124 9.93 20.16 0.03
CA GLN A 124 8.65 20.78 -0.36
C GLN A 124 7.46 20.04 0.26
N GLY A 125 6.50 20.80 0.80
CA GLY A 125 5.22 20.28 1.29
C GLY A 125 4.40 19.60 0.19
N LEU A 126 3.70 18.50 0.52
CA LEU A 126 2.99 17.69 -0.48
C LEU A 126 1.47 17.71 -0.34
N ILE A 127 0.97 17.82 0.89
CA ILE A 127 -0.45 17.78 1.18
C ILE A 127 -0.89 19.15 1.69
N GLU A 128 -2.01 19.65 1.16
CA GLU A 128 -2.67 20.88 1.62
C GLU A 128 -3.88 20.49 2.47
N ARG A 129 -3.96 21.08 3.66
CA ARG A 129 -5.17 21.06 4.50
C ARG A 129 -5.86 22.39 4.32
N ARG A 130 -7.16 22.37 4.01
CA ARG A 130 -7.91 23.59 3.70
C ARG A 130 -9.28 23.59 4.36
N GLU A 131 -9.56 24.62 5.13
CA GLU A 131 -10.89 24.87 5.69
C GLU A 131 -11.70 25.72 4.69
N VAL A 132 -12.94 25.34 4.46
CA VAL A 132 -13.85 26.02 3.53
C VAL A 132 -15.22 26.09 4.16
N GLY A 133 -15.67 27.30 4.50
CA GLY A 133 -16.85 27.49 5.33
C GLY A 133 -16.67 26.78 6.68
N LYS A 134 -17.56 25.84 6.99
CA LYS A 134 -17.47 25.02 8.21
C LYS A 134 -16.78 23.67 8.00
N GLY A 135 -16.41 23.34 6.76
CA GLY A 135 -15.89 22.02 6.40
C GLY A 135 -14.39 21.96 6.21
N LEU A 136 -13.89 20.73 6.04
CA LEU A 136 -12.47 20.44 5.89
C LEU A 136 -12.19 19.67 4.60
N ALA A 137 -11.22 20.14 3.83
CA ALA A 137 -10.66 19.42 2.69
C ALA A 137 -9.20 19.03 2.97
N ILE A 138 -8.85 17.78 2.67
CA ILE A 138 -7.46 17.34 2.55
C ILE A 138 -7.16 17.11 1.07
N ILE A 139 -6.10 17.71 0.58
CA ILE A 139 -5.76 17.79 -0.84
C ILE A 139 -4.45 17.05 -1.06
N LEU A 140 -4.56 15.89 -1.69
CA LEU A 140 -3.46 15.01 -2.04
C LEU A 140 -2.80 15.45 -3.36
N PRO A 141 -1.49 15.16 -3.55
CA PRO A 141 -0.85 15.32 -4.84
C PRO A 141 -1.60 14.55 -5.94
N SER A 142 -1.95 15.21 -7.04
CA SER A 142 -2.47 14.50 -8.21
C SER A 142 -1.40 13.57 -8.77
N GLY A 143 -1.80 12.33 -9.04
CA GLY A 143 -0.92 11.24 -9.41
C GLY A 143 -0.39 10.42 -8.22
N LEU A 144 -0.66 10.79 -6.97
CA LEU A 144 -0.30 9.93 -5.83
C LEU A 144 -1.00 8.57 -5.92
N ILE A 145 -2.32 8.58 -6.13
CA ILE A 145 -3.16 7.37 -6.13
C ILE A 145 -2.86 6.47 -7.34
N GLY A 146 -2.75 7.07 -8.53
CA GLY A 146 -2.34 6.36 -9.74
C GLY A 146 -0.90 5.79 -9.67
N ALA A 147 -0.13 6.05 -8.61
CA ALA A 147 1.17 5.41 -8.41
C ALA A 147 1.04 3.96 -7.91
N LEU A 148 -0.12 3.56 -7.40
CA LEU A 148 -0.40 2.18 -6.98
C LEU A 148 -0.33 1.17 -8.14
N GLN A 149 -0.47 1.64 -9.38
CA GLN A 149 -0.34 0.82 -10.58
C GLN A 149 1.11 0.73 -11.11
N ASP A 150 2.07 1.42 -10.48
CA ASP A 150 3.44 1.43 -10.95
C ASP A 150 4.11 0.06 -10.73
N ARG A 151 4.40 -0.64 -11.83
CA ARG A 151 5.06 -1.96 -11.83
C ARG A 151 6.56 -1.88 -12.05
N ARG A 152 7.13 -0.68 -12.14
CA ARG A 152 8.57 -0.53 -12.36
C ARG A 152 9.33 -1.05 -11.14
N VAL A 153 10.53 -1.52 -11.40
CA VAL A 153 11.46 -2.02 -10.38
C VAL A 153 12.72 -1.18 -10.46
N ARG A 154 13.32 -0.85 -9.32
CA ARG A 154 14.58 -0.13 -9.23
C ARG A 154 15.51 -0.83 -8.26
N ARG A 155 16.82 -0.73 -8.51
CA ARG A 155 17.83 -1.20 -7.57
C ARG A 155 17.98 -0.16 -6.45
N LYS A 156 17.91 -0.62 -5.20
CA LYS A 156 18.04 0.22 -4.00
C LYS A 156 19.05 -0.41 -3.06
N ASN A 157 19.88 0.43 -2.45
CA ASN A 157 20.79 0.03 -1.40
C ASN A 157 20.13 0.30 -0.06
N PHE A 158 20.18 -0.68 0.85
CA PHE A 158 19.58 -0.59 2.17
C PHE A 158 20.66 -0.32 3.21
N PRO A 159 20.55 0.76 4.00
CA PRO A 159 21.48 1.00 5.11
C PRO A 159 21.37 -0.15 6.12
N SER A 160 22.49 -0.75 6.50
CA SER A 160 22.58 -1.72 7.57
C SER A 160 23.60 -1.24 8.60
N PRO A 161 23.28 -1.25 9.90
CA PRO A 161 24.26 -0.93 10.94
C PRO A 161 25.28 -2.07 11.15
N PHE A 162 25.10 -3.23 10.50
CA PHE A 162 25.88 -4.45 10.76
C PHE A 162 26.91 -4.80 9.67
N GLY A 163 27.17 -3.94 8.68
CA GLY A 163 28.17 -4.23 7.66
C GLY A 163 28.59 -3.02 6.80
N GLU A 164 29.78 -3.11 6.21
CA GLU A 164 30.35 -2.07 5.33
C GLU A 164 29.68 -2.02 3.94
N ARG A 165 29.08 -3.13 3.51
CA ARG A 165 28.34 -3.23 2.24
C ARG A 165 26.85 -3.12 2.50
N LEU A 166 26.21 -2.18 1.80
CA LEU A 166 24.76 -2.03 1.81
C LEU A 166 24.13 -3.12 0.94
N PRO A 167 23.21 -3.96 1.47
CA PRO A 167 22.42 -4.87 0.65
C PRO A 167 21.78 -4.12 -0.51
N SER A 168 21.97 -4.64 -1.72
CA SER A 168 21.50 -4.03 -2.97
C SER A 168 20.44 -4.90 -3.61
N GLU A 169 19.18 -4.49 -3.49
CA GLU A 169 18.03 -5.29 -3.90
C GLU A 169 17.28 -4.63 -5.07
N ARG A 170 16.63 -5.43 -5.90
CA ARG A 170 15.67 -4.92 -6.91
C ARG A 170 14.29 -4.84 -6.26
N VAL A 171 13.84 -3.63 -5.95
CA VAL A 171 12.57 -3.40 -5.26
C VAL A 171 11.56 -2.67 -6.11
N ALA A 172 10.29 -2.76 -5.71
CA ALA A 172 9.22 -1.97 -6.31
C ALA A 172 9.61 -0.49 -6.35
N ALA A 173 9.28 0.14 -7.46
CA ALA A 173 9.55 1.54 -7.62
C ALA A 173 8.80 2.33 -6.53
N VAL A 174 7.49 2.17 -6.45
CA VAL A 174 6.63 2.94 -5.57
C VAL A 174 6.39 2.18 -4.26
N SER A 175 6.46 2.90 -3.13
CA SER A 175 6.05 2.40 -1.82
C SER A 175 4.54 2.52 -1.65
N ALA A 176 3.79 1.49 -2.04
CA ALA A 176 2.33 1.44 -1.86
C ALA A 176 1.90 1.61 -0.39
N GLU A 177 2.72 1.13 0.53
CA GLU A 177 2.49 1.25 1.97
C GLU A 177 2.47 2.72 2.45
N GLY A 178 3.37 3.57 1.94
CA GLY A 178 3.38 4.99 2.25
C GLY A 178 2.11 5.70 1.77
N ILE A 179 1.64 5.38 0.56
CA ILE A 179 0.39 5.92 0.00
C ILE A 179 -0.79 5.50 0.88
N ARG A 180 -0.86 4.22 1.28
CA ARG A 180 -1.91 3.69 2.16
C ARG A 180 -1.93 4.39 3.52
N ARG A 181 -0.77 4.60 4.16
CA ARG A 181 -0.68 5.33 5.43
C ARG A 181 -1.15 6.78 5.30
N VAL A 182 -0.78 7.46 4.22
CA VAL A 182 -1.22 8.84 3.95
C VAL A 182 -2.74 8.90 3.83
N VAL A 183 -3.33 8.03 3.00
CA VAL A 183 -4.79 8.03 2.80
C VAL A 183 -5.53 7.64 4.07
N SER A 184 -5.09 6.60 4.78
CA SER A 184 -5.70 6.20 6.06
C SER A 184 -5.69 7.34 7.08
N ARG A 185 -4.55 8.05 7.24
CA ARG A 185 -4.45 9.22 8.12
C ARG A 185 -5.30 10.39 7.65
N ALA A 186 -5.35 10.67 6.35
CA ALA A 186 -6.20 11.72 5.80
C ALA A 186 -7.69 11.44 6.08
N LEU A 187 -8.15 10.21 5.88
CA LEU A 187 -9.51 9.81 6.22
C LEU A 187 -9.77 9.97 7.72
N ALA A 188 -8.85 9.51 8.58
CA ALA A 188 -8.98 9.68 10.03
C ALA A 188 -9.15 11.16 10.44
N LEU A 189 -8.32 12.06 9.88
CA LEU A 189 -8.44 13.49 10.12
C LEU A 189 -9.79 14.05 9.68
N LEU A 190 -10.30 13.64 8.51
CA LEU A 190 -11.58 14.10 7.97
C LEU A 190 -12.77 13.61 8.82
N PHE A 191 -12.75 12.36 9.30
CA PHE A 191 -13.76 11.85 10.23
C PHE A 191 -13.70 12.58 11.58
N HIS A 192 -12.51 12.78 12.14
CA HIS A 192 -12.36 13.48 13.42
C HIS A 192 -12.80 14.96 13.33
N ALA A 193 -12.54 15.63 12.20
CA ALA A 193 -13.03 16.99 11.96
C ALA A 193 -14.58 17.07 11.94
N ARG A 194 -15.25 15.95 11.64
CA ARG A 194 -16.70 15.80 11.72
C ARG A 194 -17.21 15.40 13.11
N GLY A 195 -16.31 15.23 14.09
CA GLY A 195 -16.65 14.69 15.42
C GLY A 195 -17.00 13.20 15.42
N LEU A 196 -16.53 12.45 14.42
CA LEU A 196 -16.86 11.04 14.22
C LEU A 196 -15.61 10.17 14.33
N PRO A 197 -15.72 8.92 14.82
CA PRO A 197 -14.60 7.98 14.79
C PRO A 197 -14.33 7.51 13.35
N PHE A 198 -13.06 7.26 13.05
CA PHE A 198 -12.65 6.56 11.84
C PHE A 198 -12.62 5.05 12.09
N LEU A 199 -13.51 4.31 11.43
CA LEU A 199 -13.62 2.87 11.56
C LEU A 199 -12.92 2.16 10.40
N GLN A 200 -12.03 1.25 10.71
CA GLN A 200 -11.38 0.34 9.76
C GLN A 200 -11.26 -1.05 10.38
N LEU A 201 -11.21 -2.08 9.53
CA LEU A 201 -10.90 -3.44 9.97
C LEU A 201 -9.50 -3.47 10.58
N TRP A 202 -9.36 -4.18 11.69
CA TRP A 202 -8.06 -4.46 12.25
C TRP A 202 -7.28 -5.35 11.25
N PRO A 203 -6.04 -4.98 10.86
CA PRO A 203 -5.33 -5.68 9.79
C PRO A 203 -4.85 -7.09 10.19
N PHE A 204 -4.92 -7.42 11.48
CA PHE A 204 -4.52 -8.71 12.03
C PHE A 204 -5.71 -9.41 12.69
N PRO A 205 -5.75 -10.75 12.74
CA PRO A 205 -6.80 -11.47 13.45
C PRO A 205 -6.67 -11.28 14.98
N ASP A 206 -7.77 -11.56 15.70
CA ASP A 206 -7.81 -11.76 17.15
C ASP A 206 -7.17 -10.64 18.00
N GLY A 207 -7.16 -9.40 17.49
CA GLY A 207 -6.59 -8.25 18.17
C GLY A 207 -5.06 -8.24 18.25
N ALA A 208 -4.36 -9.11 17.51
CA ALA A 208 -2.90 -9.16 17.51
C ALA A 208 -2.28 -7.84 17.03
N GLN A 209 -1.17 -7.40 17.63
CA GLN A 209 -0.49 -6.15 17.22
C GLN A 209 0.32 -6.29 15.93
N GLY A 210 0.57 -7.53 15.51
CA GLY A 210 1.34 -7.87 14.33
C GLY A 210 1.33 -9.37 14.14
N LEU A 211 1.82 -9.81 12.99
CA LEU A 211 2.11 -11.20 12.69
C LEU A 211 3.60 -11.33 12.42
N PHE A 212 4.21 -12.35 13.00
CA PHE A 212 5.56 -12.78 12.66
C PHE A 212 5.43 -14.07 11.85
N GLY A 213 5.96 -14.06 10.63
CA GLY A 213 6.02 -15.25 9.78
C GLY A 213 7.49 -15.63 9.55
N PHE A 214 7.88 -16.83 9.98
CA PHE A 214 9.20 -17.36 9.68
C PHE A 214 9.16 -18.08 8.34
N ARG A 215 9.79 -17.47 7.32
CA ARG A 215 9.76 -17.94 5.93
C ARG A 215 11.17 -18.28 5.50
N ILE A 216 11.33 -19.47 4.93
CA ILE A 216 12.63 -20.04 4.59
C ILE A 216 12.62 -20.35 3.10
N ASP A 217 13.40 -19.60 2.33
CA ASP A 217 13.72 -19.97 0.96
C ASP A 217 14.90 -20.96 1.01
N THR A 218 14.72 -22.19 0.53
CA THR A 218 15.72 -23.26 0.70
C THR A 218 16.89 -23.17 -0.30
N ASP A 219 17.05 -22.03 -0.96
CA ASP A 219 17.96 -21.84 -2.07
C ASP A 219 19.38 -22.30 -1.72
N PHE A 220 19.86 -23.32 -2.44
CA PHE A 220 21.20 -23.90 -2.29
C PHE A 220 21.52 -24.51 -0.91
N GLY A 221 20.54 -24.67 -0.02
CA GLY A 221 20.73 -25.32 1.26
C GLY A 221 21.05 -26.82 1.09
N ASN A 222 21.91 -27.35 1.96
CA ASN A 222 22.17 -28.79 2.02
C ASN A 222 21.31 -29.50 3.08
N GLU A 223 21.27 -30.84 3.02
CA GLU A 223 20.44 -31.65 3.92
C GLU A 223 20.73 -31.37 5.40
N ALA A 224 22.00 -31.22 5.78
CA ALA A 224 22.38 -31.02 7.18
C ALA A 224 21.90 -29.66 7.72
N GLU A 225 22.01 -28.60 6.90
CA GLU A 225 21.52 -27.26 7.24
C GLU A 225 19.99 -27.26 7.39
N VAL A 226 19.28 -27.90 6.46
CA VAL A 226 17.82 -28.03 6.49
C VAL A 226 17.37 -28.79 7.74
N ARG A 227 18.00 -29.92 8.06
CA ARG A 227 17.70 -30.68 9.28
C ARG A 227 17.99 -29.90 10.55
N ALA A 228 19.11 -29.17 10.59
CA ALA A 228 19.45 -28.35 11.75
C ALA A 228 18.41 -27.24 11.99
N LEU A 229 17.95 -26.58 10.91
CA LEU A 229 16.92 -25.54 11.00
C LEU A 229 15.55 -26.13 11.34
N GLN A 230 15.20 -27.31 10.81
CA GLN A 230 13.99 -28.04 11.19
C GLN A 230 14.00 -28.35 12.69
N GLN A 231 15.09 -28.94 13.21
CA GLN A 231 15.22 -29.24 14.64
C GLN A 231 15.14 -27.99 15.52
N LEU A 232 15.59 -26.84 15.01
CA LEU A 232 15.43 -25.56 15.70
C LEU A 232 13.96 -25.15 15.73
N CYS A 233 13.24 -25.26 14.61
CA CYS A 233 11.82 -24.98 14.54
C CYS A 233 11.02 -25.87 15.49
N GLU A 234 11.30 -27.18 15.52
CA GLU A 234 10.68 -28.14 16.43
C GLU A 234 10.95 -27.80 17.90
N ARG A 235 12.21 -27.51 18.25
CA ARG A 235 12.62 -27.18 19.62
C ARG A 235 11.90 -25.96 20.17
N PHE A 236 11.64 -24.96 19.33
CA PHE A 236 10.99 -23.71 19.72
C PHE A 236 9.51 -23.67 19.36
N GLU A 237 8.94 -24.80 18.90
CA GLU A 237 7.56 -24.90 18.43
C GLU A 237 7.22 -23.79 17.42
N MET A 238 8.19 -23.41 16.58
CA MET A 238 8.09 -22.28 15.66
C MET A 238 7.45 -22.75 14.35
N PRO A 239 6.25 -22.26 14.00
CA PRO A 239 5.68 -22.53 12.69
C PRO A 239 6.49 -21.78 11.63
N ALA A 240 6.88 -22.50 10.58
CA ALA A 240 7.59 -21.93 9.45
C ALA A 240 6.95 -22.34 8.12
N THR A 241 7.14 -21.49 7.12
CA THR A 241 6.82 -21.80 5.73
C THR A 241 8.10 -22.01 4.95
N TRP A 242 8.27 -23.20 4.37
CA TRP A 242 9.44 -23.61 3.61
C TRP A 242 9.16 -23.49 2.11
N PHE A 243 9.78 -22.50 1.47
CA PHE A 243 9.70 -22.25 0.03
C PHE A 243 10.78 -23.06 -0.67
N LEU A 244 10.37 -24.15 -1.32
CA LEU A 244 11.29 -25.15 -1.86
C LEU A 244 11.75 -24.81 -3.28
N GLU A 245 13.07 -24.74 -3.47
CA GLU A 245 13.69 -25.04 -4.76
C GLU A 245 13.70 -26.55 -4.93
N THR A 246 13.00 -27.04 -5.95
CA THR A 246 12.65 -28.46 -6.02
C THR A 246 13.67 -29.30 -6.78
N ARG A 247 14.68 -28.72 -7.44
CA ARG A 247 15.65 -29.50 -8.23
C ARG A 247 16.84 -29.98 -7.41
N SER A 248 17.50 -29.04 -6.75
CA SER A 248 18.82 -29.18 -6.11
C SER A 248 18.86 -30.17 -4.95
N PRO A 249 17.79 -30.33 -4.14
CA PRO A 249 17.80 -31.32 -3.06
C PRO A 249 17.96 -32.77 -3.50
N GLY A 250 17.78 -33.11 -4.79
CA GLY A 250 18.03 -34.47 -5.27
C GLY A 250 17.26 -35.53 -4.47
N ASP A 251 17.98 -36.51 -3.95
CA ASP A 251 17.41 -37.68 -3.27
C ASP A 251 16.83 -37.36 -1.88
N TRP A 252 17.34 -36.32 -1.20
CA TRP A 252 16.86 -35.96 0.14
C TRP A 252 15.64 -35.02 0.11
N PHE A 253 15.10 -34.70 -1.08
CA PHE A 253 13.91 -33.86 -1.23
C PHE A 253 12.70 -34.36 -0.42
N ARG A 254 12.59 -35.68 -0.19
CA ARG A 254 11.52 -36.28 0.63
C ARG A 254 11.50 -35.81 2.09
N LEU A 255 12.63 -35.34 2.61
CA LEU A 255 12.73 -34.76 3.95
C LEU A 255 11.66 -33.69 4.21
N TYR A 256 11.34 -32.87 3.21
CA TYR A 256 10.37 -31.79 3.38
C TYR A 256 8.94 -32.30 3.60
N GLY A 257 8.57 -33.45 3.03
CA GLY A 257 7.27 -34.08 3.27
C GLY A 257 7.16 -34.69 4.68
N GLU A 258 8.29 -34.88 5.35
CA GLU A 258 8.37 -35.45 6.70
C GLU A 258 8.39 -34.37 7.81
N MET A 259 8.24 -33.08 7.48
CA MET A 259 8.28 -31.98 8.46
C MET A 259 6.90 -31.71 9.09
N PRO A 260 6.59 -32.23 10.28
CA PRO A 260 5.24 -32.14 10.84
C PRO A 260 4.90 -30.70 11.24
N GLY A 261 3.68 -30.27 10.91
CA GLY A 261 3.16 -28.94 11.30
C GLY A 261 3.82 -27.75 10.59
N GLN A 262 4.67 -28.00 9.60
CA GLN A 262 5.30 -26.96 8.79
C GLN A 262 4.54 -26.78 7.47
N GLU A 263 4.45 -25.54 6.99
CA GLU A 263 3.88 -25.26 5.68
C GLU A 263 4.96 -25.46 4.61
N ILE A 264 4.67 -26.27 3.59
CA ILE A 264 5.55 -26.45 2.44
C ILE A 264 4.98 -25.70 1.25
N ALA A 265 5.76 -24.76 0.71
CA ALA A 265 5.38 -23.89 -0.38
C ALA A 265 6.33 -24.03 -1.57
N TYR A 266 5.81 -23.75 -2.75
CA TYR A 266 6.59 -23.74 -3.97
C TYR A 266 7.41 -22.45 -4.10
N HIS A 267 8.73 -22.56 -4.35
CA HIS A 267 9.59 -21.43 -4.71
C HIS A 267 9.94 -21.44 -6.20
N CYS A 268 10.57 -22.52 -6.65
CA CYS A 268 10.96 -22.71 -8.04
C CYS A 268 11.36 -24.16 -8.33
N TYR A 269 11.52 -24.52 -9.61
CA TYR A 269 12.23 -25.76 -9.95
C TYR A 269 13.74 -25.53 -9.87
N ARG A 270 14.23 -24.47 -10.51
CA ARG A 270 15.61 -23.99 -10.39
C ARG A 270 15.62 -22.53 -9.97
N HIS A 271 16.48 -22.15 -9.03
CA HIS A 271 16.62 -20.76 -8.61
C HIS A 271 17.34 -19.92 -9.68
N ARG A 272 16.60 -19.57 -10.75
CA ARG A 272 17.07 -18.77 -11.88
C ARG A 272 15.93 -17.95 -12.50
N VAL A 273 16.28 -16.79 -13.04
CA VAL A 273 15.35 -15.96 -13.81
C VAL A 273 15.44 -16.36 -15.28
N LEU A 274 14.32 -16.83 -15.85
CA LEU A 274 14.20 -17.16 -17.27
C LEU A 274 13.62 -15.97 -18.05
N SER A 275 14.23 -15.65 -19.19
CA SER A 275 13.75 -14.58 -20.08
C SER A 275 12.60 -15.02 -20.98
N ASP A 276 12.46 -16.33 -21.22
CA ASP A 276 11.40 -16.91 -22.04
C ASP A 276 10.22 -17.40 -21.19
N ALA A 277 9.02 -16.95 -21.53
CA ALA A 277 7.79 -17.27 -20.80
C ALA A 277 7.39 -18.74 -20.96
N ALA A 278 7.68 -19.38 -22.09
CA ALA A 278 7.38 -20.79 -22.28
C ALA A 278 8.29 -21.67 -21.42
N ALA A 279 9.59 -21.39 -21.41
CA ALA A 279 10.56 -22.01 -20.50
C ALA A 279 10.19 -21.78 -19.03
N GLY A 280 9.73 -20.57 -18.67
CA GLY A 280 9.24 -20.27 -17.33
C GLY A 280 8.04 -21.12 -16.91
N ARG A 281 7.06 -21.32 -17.80
CA ARG A 281 5.91 -22.20 -17.54
C ARG A 281 6.32 -23.66 -17.38
N GLU A 282 7.27 -24.12 -18.18
CA GLU A 282 7.75 -25.51 -18.08
C GLU A 282 8.58 -25.73 -16.80
N ASP A 283 9.45 -24.78 -16.43
CA ASP A 283 10.18 -24.80 -15.15
C ASP A 283 9.18 -24.84 -13.96
N PHE A 284 8.13 -24.00 -14.02
CA PHE A 284 7.03 -24.02 -13.05
C PHE A 284 6.32 -25.38 -12.97
N ARG A 285 5.95 -25.96 -14.12
CA ARG A 285 5.26 -27.25 -14.19
C ARG A 285 6.11 -28.39 -13.62
N GLN A 286 7.40 -28.43 -13.96
CA GLN A 286 8.33 -29.43 -13.43
C GLN A 286 8.47 -29.32 -11.92
N GLY A 287 8.58 -28.10 -11.42
CA GLY A 287 8.71 -27.83 -10.00
C GLY A 287 7.49 -28.25 -9.21
N LEU A 288 6.28 -27.90 -9.68
CA LEU A 288 5.03 -28.36 -9.08
C LEU A 288 4.86 -29.88 -9.12
N ALA A 289 5.22 -30.53 -10.23
CA ALA A 289 5.12 -31.98 -10.35
C ALA A 289 6.01 -32.69 -9.32
N ARG A 290 7.19 -32.13 -9.04
CA ARG A 290 8.08 -32.67 -8.01
C ARG A 290 7.57 -32.39 -6.60
N LEU A 291 7.06 -31.18 -6.36
CA LEU A 291 6.47 -30.81 -5.06
C LEU A 291 5.25 -31.67 -4.71
N ALA A 292 4.44 -32.06 -5.69
CA ALA A 292 3.29 -32.94 -5.48
C ALA A 292 3.69 -34.40 -5.14
N GLY A 293 4.97 -34.74 -5.25
CA GLY A 293 5.49 -36.09 -4.99
C GLY A 293 6.05 -36.30 -3.58
N ILE A 294 5.86 -35.34 -2.67
CA ILE A 294 6.25 -35.42 -1.25
C ILE A 294 5.03 -35.32 -0.33
#